data_AF-A0A7C5NLP9-F1
#
_entry.id   AF-A0A7C5NLP9-F1
#
_cell.length_a   1.000
_cell.length_b   1.000
_cell.length_c   1.000
_cell.angle_alpha   90.00
_cell.angle_beta   90.00
_cell.angle_gamma   90.00
#
_symmetry.space_group_name_H-M   'P 1'
#
loop_
_entity.id
_entity.type
_entity.pdbx_description
1 polymer ?
#
loop_
_entity_poly.entity_id
_entity_poly.type
_entity_poly.pdbx_seq_one_letter_code
_entity_poly.pdbx_strand_id
1 'polypeptide(L)'
;MRFGITFLLIIIFSFSCIAQKSVFTAIDEAYNTSDITFDEAMLYKVYAVFAPEMLPQQFQGLPTPICPTPTIASVYSNLDKLSEEVRAEIMGIMSRPSLPLTYSTTHFVFHYTLTGPDAVSGLSYVVQMASAFEDAYNFITVTKGYITPPSDGTAGGDSRYDVYIVSLPPNILGYTVPEAAGPAPWNDATSYIKMRNSYSGFSSPLDYMRITAVHEFFHAVQFAYDYSEQPWYMEVSSVWISDVRYPAVDIEHMFLDTIFRNPQMSIMTYDGAHEYGSYIWNTYLSLNYGDTVVRVIWERNR
;
A
#
# COMPACT_ATOMS: atom_id res chain seq x y z
N MET A 1 29.24 -31.83 -53.73
CA MET A 1 28.43 -31.58 -52.52
C MET A 1 28.48 -30.10 -52.21
N ARG A 2 27.41 -29.35 -52.48
CA ARG A 2 27.27 -27.93 -52.11
C ARG A 2 26.43 -27.88 -50.83
N PHE A 3 27.02 -27.44 -49.73
CA PHE A 3 26.29 -27.17 -48.48
C PHE A 3 25.62 -25.80 -48.62
N GLY A 4 24.29 -25.80 -48.71
CA GLY A 4 23.48 -24.58 -48.59
C GLY A 4 23.27 -24.28 -47.11
N ILE A 5 23.73 -23.11 -46.67
CA ILE A 5 23.47 -22.60 -45.31
C ILE A 5 22.08 -21.99 -45.32
N THR A 6 21.12 -22.67 -44.69
CA THR A 6 19.78 -22.15 -44.43
C THR A 6 19.86 -21.15 -43.29
N PHE A 7 19.66 -19.86 -43.57
CA PHE A 7 19.50 -18.83 -42.54
C PHE A 7 18.11 -19.01 -41.90
N LEU A 8 18.08 -19.53 -40.68
CA LEU A 8 16.87 -19.56 -39.86
C LEU A 8 16.70 -18.15 -39.25
N LEU A 9 15.79 -17.36 -39.82
CA LEU A 9 15.33 -16.11 -39.22
C LEU A 9 14.54 -16.44 -37.95
N ILE A 10 15.23 -16.39 -36.81
CA ILE A 10 14.58 -16.40 -35.50
C ILE A 10 13.97 -15.00 -35.31
N ILE A 11 12.67 -14.90 -35.55
CA ILE A 11 11.89 -13.73 -35.15
C ILE A 11 11.80 -13.78 -33.62
N ILE A 12 12.70 -13.06 -32.96
CA ILE A 12 12.60 -12.78 -31.53
C ILE A 12 11.45 -11.78 -31.40
N PHE A 13 10.27 -12.26 -31.03
CA PHE A 13 9.23 -11.39 -30.50
C PHE A 13 9.74 -10.87 -29.15
N SER A 14 10.33 -9.68 -29.15
CA SER A 14 10.48 -8.90 -27.94
C SER A 14 9.07 -8.54 -27.47
N PHE A 15 8.55 -9.28 -26.49
CA PHE A 15 7.47 -8.79 -25.66
C PHE A 15 8.05 -7.60 -24.87
N SER A 16 7.96 -6.41 -25.45
CA SER A 16 8.01 -5.19 -24.67
C SER A 16 6.82 -5.27 -23.73
N CYS A 17 7.08 -5.58 -22.45
CA CYS A 17 6.10 -5.43 -21.40
C CYS A 17 5.88 -3.92 -21.27
N ILE A 18 4.95 -3.38 -22.07
CA ILE A 18 4.45 -2.03 -21.83
C ILE A 18 3.74 -2.14 -20.49
N ALA A 19 4.31 -1.52 -19.46
CA ALA A 19 3.66 -1.44 -18.16
C ALA A 19 2.25 -0.91 -18.39
N GLN A 20 1.24 -1.72 -18.06
CA GLN A 20 -0.14 -1.32 -18.24
C GLN A 20 -0.40 -0.15 -17.29
N LYS A 21 -0.83 0.98 -17.85
CA LYS A 21 -1.15 2.20 -17.10
C LYS A 21 -2.12 1.91 -15.96
N SER A 22 -1.79 2.37 -14.74
CA SER A 22 -2.65 2.18 -13.57
C SER A 22 -3.93 3.03 -13.66
N VAL A 23 -4.96 2.63 -12.90
CA VAL A 23 -6.20 3.41 -12.80
C VAL A 23 -5.95 4.80 -12.21
N PHE A 24 -5.03 4.95 -11.25
CA PHE A 24 -4.72 6.25 -10.66
C PHE A 24 -4.02 7.17 -11.66
N THR A 25 -3.03 6.66 -12.40
CA THR A 25 -2.37 7.40 -13.47
C THR A 25 -3.39 7.83 -14.54
N ALA A 26 -4.39 7.00 -14.83
CA ALA A 26 -5.45 7.34 -15.78
C ALA A 26 -6.36 8.46 -15.28
N ILE A 27 -6.74 8.42 -14.00
CA ILE A 27 -7.52 9.48 -13.37
C ILE A 27 -6.72 10.79 -13.32
N ASP A 28 -5.45 10.73 -12.95
CA ASP A 28 -4.58 11.92 -12.88
C ASP A 28 -4.36 12.55 -14.26
N GLU A 29 -4.16 11.75 -15.30
CA GLU A 29 -4.06 12.28 -16.66
C GLU A 29 -5.37 12.95 -17.10
N ALA A 30 -6.52 12.34 -16.86
CA ALA A 30 -7.83 12.92 -17.20
C ALA A 30 -8.08 14.23 -16.44
N TYR A 31 -7.65 14.33 -15.18
CA TYR A 31 -7.72 15.57 -14.42
C TYR A 31 -6.78 16.63 -15.00
N ASN A 32 -5.54 16.26 -15.32
CA ASN A 32 -4.53 17.18 -15.88
C ASN A 32 -4.92 17.72 -17.26
N THR A 33 -5.67 16.94 -18.06
CA THR A 33 -6.24 17.39 -19.35
C THR A 33 -7.57 18.12 -19.20
N SER A 34 -8.08 18.28 -17.97
CA SER A 34 -9.38 18.88 -17.66
C SER A 34 -10.59 18.11 -18.22
N ASP A 35 -10.44 16.81 -18.48
CA ASP A 35 -11.55 15.92 -18.89
C ASP A 35 -12.45 15.58 -17.69
N ILE A 36 -11.91 15.65 -16.47
CA ILE A 36 -12.65 15.53 -15.20
C ILE A 36 -12.23 16.63 -14.22
N THR A 37 -13.10 16.95 -13.29
CA THR A 37 -12.87 17.90 -12.19
C THR A 37 -11.98 17.31 -11.09
N PHE A 38 -11.50 18.17 -10.18
CA PHE A 38 -10.74 17.73 -9.01
C PHE A 38 -11.57 16.82 -8.08
N ASP A 39 -12.85 17.18 -7.89
CA ASP A 39 -13.81 16.41 -7.12
C ASP A 39 -13.99 14.99 -7.70
N GLU A 40 -14.22 14.90 -9.01
CA GLU A 40 -14.32 13.62 -9.71
C GLU A 40 -13.03 12.81 -9.61
N ALA A 41 -11.86 13.46 -9.73
CA ALA A 41 -10.58 12.78 -9.61
C ALA A 41 -10.37 12.15 -8.22
N MET A 42 -10.69 12.88 -7.14
CA MET A 42 -10.59 12.34 -5.78
C MET A 42 -11.62 11.24 -5.52
N LEU A 43 -12.86 11.43 -5.96
CA LEU A 43 -13.92 10.44 -5.79
C LEU A 43 -13.62 9.14 -6.55
N TYR A 44 -13.16 9.23 -7.80
CA TYR A 44 -12.84 8.04 -8.61
C TYR A 44 -11.63 7.28 -8.06
N LYS A 45 -10.65 7.96 -7.44
CA LYS A 45 -9.56 7.28 -6.73
C LYS A 45 -10.09 6.44 -5.56
N VAL A 46 -11.09 6.96 -4.82
CA VAL A 46 -11.75 6.22 -3.74
C VAL A 46 -12.58 5.05 -4.31
N TYR A 47 -13.36 5.27 -5.36
CA TYR A 47 -14.10 4.18 -6.02
C TYR A 47 -13.18 3.05 -6.47
N ALA A 48 -12.03 3.36 -7.08
CA ALA A 48 -11.10 2.34 -7.54
C ALA A 48 -10.62 1.37 -6.46
N VAL A 49 -10.64 1.78 -5.18
CA VAL A 49 -10.22 0.94 -4.05
C VAL A 49 -11.41 0.34 -3.31
N PHE A 50 -12.44 1.14 -3.03
CA PHE A 50 -13.51 0.78 -2.11
C PHE A 50 -14.81 0.34 -2.78
N ALA A 51 -15.06 0.79 -4.02
CA ALA A 51 -16.27 0.48 -4.77
C ALA A 51 -15.98 0.47 -6.29
N PRO A 52 -15.16 -0.48 -6.81
CA PRO A 52 -14.69 -0.45 -8.20
C PRO A 52 -15.82 -0.48 -9.24
N GLU A 53 -16.99 -1.02 -8.87
CA GLU A 53 -18.21 -1.03 -9.66
C GLU A 53 -18.79 0.37 -9.93
N MET A 54 -18.46 1.35 -9.07
CA MET A 54 -18.90 2.74 -9.19
C MET A 54 -17.98 3.56 -10.10
N LEU A 55 -16.84 3.02 -10.53
CA LEU A 55 -15.95 3.70 -11.47
C LEU A 55 -16.66 3.97 -12.81
N PRO A 56 -16.44 5.15 -13.43
CA PRO A 56 -16.84 5.37 -14.82
C PRO A 56 -16.23 4.33 -15.76
N GLN A 57 -16.97 3.96 -16.81
CA GLN A 57 -16.59 2.89 -17.74
C GLN A 57 -15.17 3.05 -18.32
N GLN A 58 -14.72 4.29 -18.56
CA GLN A 58 -13.38 4.56 -19.09
C GLN A 58 -12.23 4.20 -18.15
N PHE A 59 -12.50 4.08 -16.84
CA PHE A 59 -11.52 3.71 -15.82
C PHE A 59 -11.69 2.26 -15.32
N GLN A 60 -12.81 1.61 -15.65
CA GLN A 60 -13.05 0.22 -15.28
C GLN A 60 -12.07 -0.74 -15.97
N GLY A 61 -11.63 -1.78 -15.25
CA GLY A 61 -10.71 -2.79 -15.76
C GLY A 61 -9.24 -2.37 -15.85
N LEU A 62 -8.92 -1.11 -15.54
CA LEU A 62 -7.54 -0.68 -15.32
C LEU A 62 -7.00 -1.26 -14.00
N PRO A 63 -5.72 -1.64 -13.95
CA PRO A 63 -5.13 -2.22 -12.74
C PRO A 63 -5.00 -1.16 -11.64
N THR A 64 -5.34 -1.54 -10.41
CA THR A 64 -4.92 -0.83 -9.21
C THR A 64 -3.46 -1.20 -8.86
N PRO A 65 -2.68 -0.26 -8.29
CA PRO A 65 -1.40 -0.58 -7.65
C PRO A 65 -1.57 -1.57 -6.50
N ILE A 66 -0.47 -2.23 -6.10
CA ILE A 66 -0.48 -3.24 -5.04
C ILE A 66 -0.77 -2.65 -3.65
N CYS A 67 -0.36 -1.40 -3.43
CA CYS A 67 -0.65 -0.60 -2.25
C CYS A 67 -1.25 0.75 -2.68
N PRO A 68 -2.56 0.99 -2.43
CA PRO A 68 -3.17 2.29 -2.67
C PRO A 68 -2.99 3.30 -1.52
N THR A 69 -2.29 2.95 -0.44
CA THR A 69 -2.18 3.75 0.79
C THR A 69 -1.83 5.22 0.54
N PRO A 70 -0.78 5.57 -0.23
CA PRO A 70 -0.43 6.98 -0.44
C PRO A 70 -1.50 7.76 -1.23
N THR A 71 -2.18 7.09 -2.17
CA THR A 71 -3.30 7.70 -2.91
C THR A 71 -4.46 8.02 -1.96
N ILE A 72 -4.79 7.10 -1.05
CA ILE A 72 -5.85 7.30 -0.04
C ILE A 72 -5.45 8.43 0.92
N ALA A 73 -4.19 8.46 1.37
CA ALA A 73 -3.68 9.53 2.21
C ALA A 73 -3.70 10.89 1.50
N SER A 74 -3.39 10.92 0.19
CA SER A 74 -3.53 12.12 -0.63
C SER A 74 -4.99 12.57 -0.75
N VAL A 75 -5.96 11.66 -0.92
CA VAL A 75 -7.38 12.03 -0.91
C VAL A 75 -7.77 12.62 0.43
N TYR A 76 -7.38 11.96 1.53
CA TYR A 76 -7.66 12.43 2.89
C TYR A 76 -7.08 13.84 3.16
N SER A 77 -5.85 14.09 2.71
CA SER A 77 -5.16 15.39 2.83
C SER A 77 -5.81 16.53 2.04
N ASN A 78 -6.76 16.23 1.16
CA ASN A 78 -7.44 17.22 0.32
C ASN A 78 -8.95 17.30 0.58
N LEU A 79 -9.47 16.61 1.62
CA LEU A 79 -10.90 16.60 1.94
C LEU A 79 -11.48 18.01 2.13
N ASP A 80 -10.69 18.96 2.64
CA ASP A 80 -11.07 20.36 2.86
C ASP A 80 -11.26 21.17 1.56
N LYS A 81 -10.67 20.71 0.45
CA LYS A 81 -10.76 21.35 -0.87
C LYS A 81 -11.93 20.86 -1.71
N LEU A 82 -12.58 19.77 -1.31
CA LEU A 82 -13.69 19.15 -2.02
C LEU A 82 -15.00 19.87 -1.76
N SER A 83 -15.95 19.73 -2.70
CA SER A 83 -17.34 20.08 -2.40
C SER A 83 -17.88 19.28 -1.21
N GLU A 84 -18.86 19.86 -0.50
CA GLU A 84 -19.46 19.21 0.68
C GLU A 84 -20.07 17.84 0.35
N GLU A 85 -20.70 17.72 -0.83
CA GLU A 85 -21.32 16.50 -1.32
C GLU A 85 -20.27 15.39 -1.54
N VAL A 86 -19.22 15.69 -2.31
CA VAL A 86 -18.16 14.71 -2.61
C VAL A 86 -17.37 14.34 -1.36
N ARG A 87 -17.09 15.31 -0.48
CA ARG A 87 -16.46 15.03 0.81
C ARG A 87 -17.30 14.08 1.66
N ALA A 88 -18.61 14.30 1.75
CA ALA A 88 -19.50 13.44 2.52
C ALA A 88 -19.57 12.02 1.95
N GLU A 89 -19.60 11.89 0.62
CA GLU A 89 -19.57 10.59 -0.05
C GLU A 89 -18.26 9.84 0.20
N ILE A 90 -17.11 10.49 0.01
CA ILE A 90 -15.80 9.89 0.27
C ILE A 90 -15.68 9.41 1.71
N MET A 91 -16.06 10.25 2.68
CA MET A 91 -16.02 9.88 4.10
C MET A 91 -16.96 8.71 4.44
N GLY A 92 -18.10 8.61 3.76
CA GLY A 92 -19.01 7.47 3.89
C GLY A 92 -18.36 6.17 3.39
N ILE A 93 -17.74 6.21 2.21
CA ILE A 93 -17.12 5.05 1.57
C ILE A 93 -15.85 4.59 2.31
N MET A 94 -15.06 5.54 2.81
CA MET A 94 -13.85 5.28 3.59
C MET A 94 -14.13 4.92 5.05
N SER A 95 -15.40 4.76 5.46
CA SER A 95 -15.71 4.36 6.82
C SER A 95 -15.20 2.94 7.14
N ARG A 96 -14.92 2.72 8.44
CA ARG A 96 -14.50 1.42 8.96
C ARG A 96 -15.52 0.33 8.62
N PRO A 97 -15.08 -0.84 8.12
CA PRO A 97 -15.98 -1.98 7.94
C PRO A 97 -16.60 -2.42 9.27
N SER A 98 -17.84 -2.89 9.21
CA SER A 98 -18.49 -3.57 10.33
C SER A 98 -18.46 -5.08 10.12
N LEU A 99 -17.57 -5.78 10.82
CA LEU A 99 -17.43 -7.24 10.75
C LEU A 99 -17.84 -7.89 12.08
N PRO A 100 -18.47 -9.08 12.06
CA PRO A 100 -19.12 -9.65 13.23
C PRO A 100 -18.17 -10.35 14.23
N LEU A 101 -16.93 -10.63 13.83
CA LEU A 101 -15.97 -11.37 14.65
C LEU A 101 -14.68 -10.60 14.85
N THR A 102 -14.09 -10.77 16.03
CA THR A 102 -12.80 -10.18 16.39
C THR A 102 -11.84 -11.22 16.94
N TYR A 103 -10.56 -11.11 16.60
CA TYR A 103 -9.46 -11.82 17.26
C TYR A 103 -8.44 -10.80 17.71
N SER A 104 -8.01 -10.82 18.96
CA SER A 104 -7.13 -9.78 19.49
C SER A 104 -5.82 -10.34 20.03
N THR A 105 -4.77 -9.52 19.91
CA THR A 105 -3.43 -9.79 20.43
C THR A 105 -3.04 -8.70 21.43
N THR A 106 -1.75 -8.56 21.73
CA THR A 106 -1.24 -7.52 22.62
C THR A 106 -1.47 -6.14 22.03
N HIS A 107 -1.15 -5.94 20.75
CA HIS A 107 -1.13 -4.63 20.12
C HIS A 107 -2.27 -4.41 19.10
N PHE A 108 -2.95 -5.46 18.67
CA PHE A 108 -3.91 -5.38 17.55
C PHE A 108 -5.26 -6.04 17.85
N VAL A 109 -6.29 -5.60 17.12
CA VAL A 109 -7.59 -6.26 17.00
C VAL A 109 -7.87 -6.53 15.52
N PHE A 110 -8.11 -7.79 15.20
CA PHE A 110 -8.42 -8.26 13.85
C PHE A 110 -9.92 -8.44 13.69
N HIS A 111 -10.53 -7.67 12.81
CA HIS A 111 -11.95 -7.74 12.46
C HIS A 111 -12.13 -8.64 11.23
N TYR A 112 -13.02 -9.63 11.31
CA TYR A 112 -13.20 -10.61 10.23
C TYR A 112 -14.62 -11.21 10.20
N THR A 113 -14.92 -11.94 9.13
CA THR A 113 -16.13 -12.77 9.00
C THR A 113 -15.77 -14.15 8.46
N LEU A 114 -16.62 -15.15 8.73
CA LEU A 114 -16.52 -16.51 8.17
C LEU A 114 -17.55 -16.76 7.05
N THR A 115 -18.35 -15.75 6.72
CA THR A 115 -19.45 -15.84 5.74
C THR A 115 -19.52 -14.57 4.90
N GLY A 116 -20.06 -14.70 3.68
CA GLY A 116 -20.19 -13.57 2.75
C GLY A 116 -18.91 -13.31 1.95
N PRO A 117 -18.85 -12.20 1.20
CA PRO A 117 -17.74 -11.90 0.30
C PRO A 117 -16.41 -11.70 1.05
N ASP A 118 -16.45 -11.16 2.27
CA ASP A 118 -15.26 -10.89 3.10
C ASP A 118 -14.79 -12.12 3.91
N ALA A 119 -15.38 -13.30 3.69
CA ALA A 119 -15.06 -14.50 4.47
C ALA A 119 -13.59 -14.89 4.38
N VAL A 120 -12.94 -15.08 5.53
CA VAL A 120 -11.63 -15.75 5.61
C VAL A 120 -11.80 -17.27 5.56
N SER A 121 -10.73 -18.00 5.23
CA SER A 121 -10.77 -19.47 5.18
C SER A 121 -10.95 -20.15 6.54
N GLY A 122 -10.69 -19.43 7.64
CA GLY A 122 -10.91 -19.88 9.00
C GLY A 122 -10.06 -19.12 10.03
N LEU A 123 -10.24 -19.43 11.31
CA LEU A 123 -9.52 -18.77 12.40
C LEU A 123 -7.99 -18.93 12.28
N SER A 124 -7.49 -20.04 11.74
CA SER A 124 -6.05 -20.24 11.54
C SER A 124 -5.43 -19.23 10.57
N TYR A 125 -6.19 -18.71 9.59
CA TYR A 125 -5.74 -17.64 8.71
C TYR A 125 -5.59 -16.32 9.48
N VAL A 126 -6.59 -15.99 10.31
CA VAL A 126 -6.57 -14.79 11.17
C VAL A 126 -5.41 -14.84 12.16
N VAL A 127 -5.16 -16.00 12.79
CA VAL A 127 -4.05 -16.19 13.74
C VAL A 127 -2.68 -16.05 13.05
N GLN A 128 -2.54 -16.54 11.81
CA GLN A 128 -1.30 -16.34 11.03
C GLN A 128 -1.06 -14.86 10.72
N MET A 129 -2.10 -14.14 10.32
CA MET A 129 -2.01 -12.70 10.07
C MET A 129 -1.69 -11.94 11.36
N ALA A 130 -2.35 -12.29 12.46
CA ALA A 130 -2.10 -11.70 13.77
C ALA A 130 -0.65 -11.90 14.23
N SER A 131 -0.09 -13.10 14.01
CA SER A 131 1.32 -13.36 14.27
C SER A 131 2.25 -12.52 13.39
N ALA A 132 1.89 -12.25 12.13
CA ALA A 132 2.68 -11.42 11.23
C ALA A 132 2.68 -9.94 11.64
N PHE A 133 1.56 -9.42 12.15
CA PHE A 133 1.47 -8.04 12.66
C PHE A 133 2.18 -7.86 14.00
N GLU A 134 2.11 -8.82 14.92
CA GLU A 134 2.91 -8.78 16.15
C GLU A 134 4.41 -8.85 15.83
N ASP A 135 4.80 -9.61 14.81
CA ASP A 135 6.17 -9.62 14.31
C ASP A 135 6.58 -8.25 13.72
N ALA A 136 5.73 -7.67 12.87
CA ALA A 136 5.93 -6.34 12.29
C ALA A 136 6.06 -5.25 13.38
N TYR A 137 5.19 -5.29 14.40
CA TYR A 137 5.24 -4.36 15.52
C TYR A 137 6.57 -4.47 16.27
N ASN A 138 6.93 -5.67 16.73
CA ASN A 138 8.19 -5.88 17.46
C ASN A 138 9.42 -5.49 16.61
N PHE A 139 9.38 -5.74 15.31
CA PHE A 139 10.46 -5.34 14.43
C PHE A 139 10.54 -3.82 14.26
N ILE A 140 9.45 -3.16 13.88
CA ILE A 140 9.44 -1.74 13.53
C ILE A 140 9.61 -0.85 14.78
N THR A 141 8.84 -1.11 15.84
CA THR A 141 8.80 -0.19 17.00
C THR A 141 9.88 -0.53 18.01
N VAL A 142 10.05 -1.81 18.35
CA VAL A 142 10.99 -2.24 19.39
C VAL A 142 12.41 -2.38 18.83
N THR A 143 12.59 -3.10 17.72
CA THR A 143 13.93 -3.38 17.17
C THR A 143 14.50 -2.19 16.41
N LYS A 144 13.70 -1.55 15.55
CA LYS A 144 14.14 -0.41 14.73
C LYS A 144 13.93 0.95 15.41
N GLY A 145 13.12 1.00 16.48
CA GLY A 145 12.96 2.19 17.31
C GLY A 145 12.09 3.29 16.69
N TYR A 146 11.22 2.96 15.72
CA TYR A 146 10.23 3.91 15.21
C TYR A 146 9.12 4.13 16.26
N ILE A 147 8.47 5.29 16.23
CA ILE A 147 7.30 5.56 17.07
C ILE A 147 6.13 4.64 16.69
N THR A 148 5.20 4.43 17.63
CA THR A 148 3.97 3.68 17.40
C THR A 148 2.92 4.58 16.75
N PRO A 149 1.99 4.02 15.95
CA PRO A 149 0.83 4.78 15.47
C PRO A 149 0.03 5.41 16.62
N PRO A 150 -0.58 6.60 16.43
CA PRO A 150 -1.42 7.19 17.45
C PRO A 150 -2.69 6.35 17.67
N SER A 151 -3.13 6.27 18.93
CA SER A 151 -4.38 5.56 19.28
C SER A 151 -5.60 6.38 18.85
N ASP A 152 -6.59 5.69 18.33
CA ASP A 152 -7.94 6.15 18.00
C ASP A 152 -8.93 6.04 19.19
N GLY A 153 -8.41 5.76 20.39
CA GLY A 153 -9.19 5.65 21.62
C GLY A 153 -9.93 4.32 21.74
N THR A 154 -11.18 4.28 21.28
CA THR A 154 -12.03 3.08 21.33
C THR A 154 -12.75 2.83 20.01
N ALA A 155 -12.36 3.53 18.94
CA ALA A 155 -12.82 3.17 17.61
C ALA A 155 -12.39 1.72 17.30
N GLY A 156 -13.21 0.97 16.57
CA GLY A 156 -12.94 -0.46 16.37
C GLY A 156 -13.16 -1.36 17.60
N GLY A 157 -13.47 -0.80 18.78
CA GLY A 157 -14.00 -1.53 19.93
C GLY A 157 -13.13 -1.48 21.18
N ASP A 158 -11.82 -1.28 21.06
CA ASP A 158 -10.91 -0.98 22.17
C ASP A 158 -9.71 -0.14 21.69
N SER A 159 -8.68 0.01 22.52
CA SER A 159 -7.55 0.93 22.23
C SER A 159 -6.40 0.31 21.44
N ARG A 160 -6.50 -0.96 21.03
CA ARG A 160 -5.52 -1.64 20.19
C ARG A 160 -5.73 -1.27 18.73
N TYR A 161 -4.68 -1.39 17.93
CA TYR A 161 -4.71 -0.98 16.54
C TYR A 161 -5.57 -1.93 15.68
N ASP A 162 -6.48 -1.39 14.88
CA ASP A 162 -7.42 -2.19 14.09
C ASP A 162 -6.89 -2.65 12.74
N VAL A 163 -7.09 -3.95 12.48
CA VAL A 163 -6.85 -4.58 11.18
C VAL A 163 -8.14 -5.26 10.71
N TYR A 164 -8.67 -4.81 9.58
CA TYR A 164 -9.87 -5.37 8.96
C TYR A 164 -9.48 -6.36 7.86
N ILE A 165 -9.96 -7.60 7.96
CA ILE A 165 -9.71 -8.64 6.96
C ILE A 165 -10.93 -8.74 6.05
N VAL A 166 -10.77 -8.30 4.80
CA VAL A 166 -11.86 -8.11 3.83
C VAL A 166 -11.49 -8.62 2.44
N SER A 167 -12.47 -8.78 1.56
CA SER A 167 -12.21 -9.01 0.14
C SER A 167 -11.67 -7.73 -0.48
N LEU A 168 -10.50 -7.81 -1.12
CA LEU A 168 -9.87 -6.68 -1.81
C LEU A 168 -9.82 -6.91 -3.32
N PRO A 169 -9.79 -5.83 -4.13
CA PRO A 169 -9.55 -5.91 -5.56
C PRO A 169 -8.31 -6.76 -5.90
N PRO A 170 -8.27 -7.48 -7.03
CA PRO A 170 -7.29 -8.55 -7.29
C PRO A 170 -5.82 -8.19 -7.08
N ASN A 171 -5.41 -6.96 -7.39
CA ASN A 171 -4.01 -6.53 -7.29
C ASN A 171 -3.62 -6.01 -5.90
N ILE A 172 -4.59 -5.61 -5.07
CA ILE A 172 -4.32 -4.96 -3.79
C ILE A 172 -3.96 -6.03 -2.75
N LEU A 173 -2.78 -5.89 -2.13
CA LEU A 173 -2.30 -6.80 -1.10
C LEU A 173 -2.84 -6.44 0.28
N GLY A 174 -2.89 -5.14 0.56
CA GLY A 174 -3.35 -4.49 1.78
C GLY A 174 -3.32 -2.98 1.56
N TYR A 175 -3.85 -2.21 2.51
CA TYR A 175 -3.67 -0.76 2.58
C TYR A 175 -4.00 -0.20 3.95
N THR A 176 -3.46 0.97 4.24
CA THR A 176 -3.67 1.74 5.46
C THR A 176 -4.51 2.98 5.16
N VAL A 177 -5.48 3.29 6.02
CA VAL A 177 -6.41 4.41 5.82
C VAL A 177 -6.29 5.40 6.97
N PRO A 178 -5.89 6.66 6.73
CA PRO A 178 -5.92 7.71 7.75
C PRO A 178 -7.37 8.16 8.03
N GLU A 179 -7.64 8.63 9.25
CA GLU A 179 -9.01 8.94 9.69
C GLU A 179 -9.17 10.28 10.41
N ALA A 180 -8.35 10.55 11.43
CA ALA A 180 -8.45 11.75 12.24
C ALA A 180 -7.06 12.23 12.63
N ALA A 181 -6.93 13.55 12.87
CA ALA A 181 -5.71 14.11 13.41
C ALA A 181 -5.33 13.42 14.73
N GLY A 182 -4.05 13.06 14.85
CA GLY A 182 -3.52 12.48 16.07
C GLY A 182 -3.25 13.54 17.16
N PRO A 183 -2.75 13.10 18.32
CA PRO A 183 -2.50 13.98 19.45
C PRO A 183 -1.16 14.74 19.38
N ALA A 184 -0.30 14.46 18.39
CA ALA A 184 1.00 15.11 18.30
C ALA A 184 0.86 16.58 17.87
N PRO A 185 1.86 17.44 18.16
CA PRO A 185 1.84 18.83 17.71
C PRO A 185 2.23 19.00 16.23
N TRP A 186 2.32 17.90 15.48
CA TRP A 186 2.66 17.85 14.06
C TRP A 186 1.57 17.09 13.29
N ASN A 187 1.78 16.84 12.00
CA ASN A 187 0.74 16.32 11.11
C ASN A 187 0.56 14.79 11.23
N ASP A 188 0.34 14.29 12.45
CA ASP A 188 0.03 12.88 12.68
C ASP A 188 -1.46 12.56 12.47
N ALA A 189 -1.76 11.30 12.14
CA ALA A 189 -3.13 10.82 12.01
C ALA A 189 -3.32 9.42 12.59
N THR A 190 -4.48 9.21 13.22
CA THR A 190 -4.99 7.87 13.50
C THR A 190 -5.33 7.16 12.20
N SER A 191 -5.26 5.84 12.22
CA SER A 191 -5.52 5.02 11.04
C SER A 191 -5.93 3.61 11.42
N TYR A 192 -6.44 2.87 10.43
CA TYR A 192 -6.60 1.43 10.49
C TYR A 192 -6.01 0.78 9.23
N ILE A 193 -5.84 -0.54 9.26
CA ILE A 193 -5.34 -1.31 8.11
C ILE A 193 -6.44 -2.21 7.57
N LYS A 194 -6.52 -2.34 6.24
CA LYS A 194 -7.29 -3.38 5.54
C LYS A 194 -6.34 -4.38 4.90
N MET A 195 -6.56 -5.65 5.20
CA MET A 195 -5.81 -6.78 4.65
C MET A 195 -6.74 -7.66 3.84
N ARG A 196 -6.25 -8.26 2.75
CA ARG A 196 -7.08 -9.19 1.98
C ARG A 196 -7.38 -10.46 2.74
N ASN A 197 -8.56 -11.02 2.51
CA ASN A 197 -9.06 -12.23 3.16
C ASN A 197 -8.48 -13.55 2.62
N SER A 198 -7.71 -13.56 1.51
CA SER A 198 -7.14 -14.82 0.99
C SER A 198 -5.92 -14.72 0.07
N TYR A 199 -4.71 -14.91 0.63
CA TYR A 199 -3.42 -15.33 0.02
C TYR A 199 -3.39 -16.26 -1.22
N SER A 200 -4.43 -17.04 -1.52
CA SER A 200 -4.27 -18.30 -2.28
C SER A 200 -3.83 -18.20 -3.74
N GLY A 201 -3.90 -17.02 -4.37
CA GLY A 201 -3.47 -16.79 -5.77
C GLY A 201 -2.01 -16.38 -5.95
N PHE A 202 -1.28 -16.16 -4.85
CA PHE A 202 0.10 -15.68 -4.87
C PHE A 202 1.09 -16.83 -4.75
N SER A 203 2.31 -16.66 -5.28
CA SER A 203 3.32 -17.73 -5.34
C SER A 203 3.74 -18.26 -3.97
N SER A 204 3.79 -17.39 -2.95
CA SER A 204 4.02 -17.76 -1.55
C SER A 204 3.01 -17.03 -0.63
N PRO A 205 1.80 -17.56 -0.45
CA PRO A 205 0.72 -16.86 0.23
C PRO A 205 1.06 -16.34 1.63
N LEU A 206 1.86 -17.09 2.39
CA LEU A 206 2.28 -16.70 3.74
C LEU A 206 3.32 -15.58 3.71
N ASP A 207 4.25 -15.61 2.74
CA ASP A 207 5.28 -14.57 2.64
C ASP A 207 4.68 -13.25 2.14
N TYR A 208 3.74 -13.30 1.19
CA TYR A 208 2.96 -12.13 0.81
C TYR A 208 2.20 -11.52 1.99
N MET A 209 1.55 -12.34 2.82
CA MET A 209 0.88 -11.87 4.03
C MET A 209 1.86 -11.17 4.99
N ARG A 210 3.04 -11.77 5.23
CA ARG A 210 4.06 -11.26 6.14
C ARG A 210 4.67 -9.94 5.67
N ILE A 211 5.06 -9.87 4.40
CA ILE A 211 5.58 -8.63 3.80
C ILE A 211 4.51 -7.54 3.84
N THR A 212 3.28 -7.87 3.46
CA THR A 212 2.18 -6.88 3.48
C THR A 212 1.92 -6.38 4.89
N ALA A 213 1.97 -7.25 5.92
CA ALA A 213 1.80 -6.81 7.31
C ALA A 213 2.89 -5.82 7.75
N VAL A 214 4.16 -6.05 7.38
CA VAL A 214 5.25 -5.11 7.66
C VAL A 214 5.07 -3.80 6.90
N HIS A 215 4.76 -3.90 5.61
CA HIS A 215 4.56 -2.76 4.71
C HIS A 215 3.43 -1.84 5.19
N GLU A 216 2.25 -2.39 5.46
CA GLU A 216 1.09 -1.59 5.91
C GLU A 216 1.25 -1.10 7.35
N PHE A 217 1.81 -1.92 8.24
CA PHE A 217 2.08 -1.42 9.58
C PHE A 217 3.12 -0.29 9.56
N PHE A 218 4.06 -0.30 8.62
CA PHE A 218 4.98 0.81 8.47
C PHE A 218 4.29 2.07 7.95
N HIS A 219 3.30 1.98 7.05
CA HIS A 219 2.48 3.14 6.70
C HIS A 219 1.73 3.73 7.90
N ALA A 220 1.17 2.89 8.77
CA ALA A 220 0.57 3.36 10.03
C ALA A 220 1.58 4.11 10.92
N VAL A 221 2.83 3.62 10.96
CA VAL A 221 3.93 4.28 11.66
C VAL A 221 4.34 5.59 10.96
N GLN A 222 4.37 5.64 9.63
CA GLN A 222 4.63 6.86 8.85
C GLN A 222 3.57 7.93 9.14
N PHE A 223 2.30 7.55 9.25
CA PHE A 223 1.21 8.46 9.62
C PHE A 223 1.33 9.02 11.04
N ALA A 224 2.15 8.42 11.90
CA ALA A 224 2.51 9.00 13.20
C ALA A 224 3.58 10.11 13.08
N TYR A 225 4.34 10.15 11.99
CA TYR A 225 5.30 11.20 11.68
C TYR A 225 4.66 12.31 10.85
N ASP A 226 4.14 11.97 9.66
CA ASP A 226 3.40 12.87 8.78
C ASP A 226 2.54 12.04 7.81
N TYR A 227 1.22 12.13 7.91
CA TYR A 227 0.32 11.41 7.00
C TYR A 227 0.26 12.00 5.58
N SER A 228 0.83 13.18 5.36
CA SER A 228 0.83 13.93 4.10
C SER A 228 2.17 13.94 3.36
N GLU A 229 3.15 13.16 3.85
CA GLU A 229 4.47 13.03 3.22
C GLU A 229 4.36 12.53 1.76
N GLN A 230 5.38 12.82 0.96
CA GLN A 230 5.42 12.51 -0.45
C GLN A 230 5.20 11.00 -0.73
N PRO A 231 4.22 10.63 -1.59
CA PRO A 231 3.86 9.25 -1.88
C PRO A 231 5.03 8.32 -2.25
N TRP A 232 5.98 8.82 -3.05
CA TRP A 232 7.14 8.04 -3.46
C TRP A 232 7.96 7.57 -2.25
N TYR A 233 8.13 8.42 -1.22
CA TYR A 233 8.99 8.09 -0.10
C TYR A 233 8.31 7.17 0.92
N MET A 234 6.99 7.32 1.08
CA MET A 234 6.16 6.37 1.83
C MET A 234 6.36 4.95 1.29
N GLU A 235 6.22 4.75 -0.03
CA GLU A 235 6.39 3.44 -0.66
C GLU A 235 7.83 2.93 -0.60
N VAL A 236 8.81 3.75 -1.01
CA VAL A 236 10.25 3.36 -1.00
C VAL A 236 10.68 2.87 0.39
N SER A 237 10.25 3.56 1.44
CA SER A 237 10.62 3.17 2.81
C SER A 237 9.82 1.97 3.34
N SER A 238 8.56 1.80 2.94
CA SER A 238 7.76 0.59 3.25
C SER A 238 8.27 -0.67 2.55
N VAL A 239 8.73 -0.56 1.30
CA VAL A 239 9.38 -1.69 0.59
C VAL A 239 10.72 -2.03 1.24
N TRP A 240 11.56 -1.01 1.48
CA TRP A 240 12.85 -1.21 2.12
C TRP A 240 12.74 -1.89 3.48
N ILE A 241 11.86 -1.43 4.36
CA ILE A 241 11.77 -2.01 5.72
C ILE A 241 11.22 -3.44 5.69
N SER A 242 10.38 -3.77 4.70
CA SER A 242 9.88 -5.12 4.48
C SER A 242 10.97 -6.07 4.03
N ASP A 243 11.82 -5.64 3.08
CA ASP A 243 13.02 -6.37 2.65
C ASP A 243 13.99 -6.59 3.82
N VAL A 244 14.27 -5.56 4.62
CA VAL A 244 15.13 -5.71 5.81
C VAL A 244 14.55 -6.72 6.82
N ARG A 245 13.22 -6.87 6.91
CA ARG A 245 12.59 -7.87 7.77
C ARG A 245 12.67 -9.28 7.18
N TYR A 246 12.40 -9.41 5.88
CA TYR A 246 12.26 -10.68 5.19
C TYR A 246 13.19 -10.79 3.96
N PRO A 247 14.52 -10.71 4.13
CA PRO A 247 15.51 -10.56 3.04
C PRO A 247 15.75 -11.85 2.23
N ALA A 248 14.92 -12.87 2.42
CA ALA A 248 14.97 -14.13 1.67
C ALA A 248 13.71 -14.35 0.84
N VAL A 249 12.74 -13.44 0.92
CA VAL A 249 11.45 -13.53 0.22
C VAL A 249 11.54 -12.90 -1.17
N ASP A 250 12.30 -11.81 -1.32
CA ASP A 250 12.70 -11.22 -2.61
C ASP A 250 11.53 -10.90 -3.56
N ILE A 251 10.33 -10.57 -3.04
CA ILE A 251 9.15 -10.28 -3.87
C ILE A 251 9.32 -8.94 -4.58
N GLU A 252 9.90 -7.96 -3.90
CA GLU A 252 10.20 -6.62 -4.42
C GLU A 252 11.18 -6.63 -5.61
N HIS A 253 11.96 -7.70 -5.79
CA HIS A 253 12.82 -7.87 -6.96
C HIS A 253 12.06 -7.81 -8.29
N MET A 254 10.75 -8.10 -8.30
CA MET A 254 9.91 -7.95 -9.49
C MET A 254 9.87 -6.51 -10.04
N PHE A 255 10.19 -5.51 -9.21
CA PHE A 255 10.20 -4.10 -9.59
C PHE A 255 11.59 -3.59 -10.02
N LEU A 256 12.66 -4.37 -9.90
CA LEU A 256 14.02 -3.91 -10.23
C LEU A 256 14.18 -3.51 -11.71
N ASP A 257 13.43 -4.15 -12.61
CA ASP A 257 13.42 -3.81 -14.03
C ASP A 257 12.94 -2.37 -14.28
N THR A 258 12.08 -1.82 -13.41
CA THR A 258 11.57 -0.44 -13.53
C THR A 258 12.68 0.60 -13.34
N ILE A 259 13.72 0.26 -12.58
CA ILE A 259 14.89 1.10 -12.29
C ILE A 259 16.01 0.83 -13.29
N PHE A 260 16.44 -0.42 -13.41
CA PHE A 260 17.64 -0.74 -14.19
C PHE A 260 17.48 -0.53 -15.69
N ARG A 261 16.25 -0.59 -16.21
CA ARG A 261 15.97 -0.27 -17.62
C ARG A 261 15.71 1.22 -17.86
N ASN A 262 15.53 2.01 -16.81
CA ASN A 262 15.20 3.42 -16.90
C ASN A 262 16.07 4.28 -15.97
N PRO A 263 17.41 4.20 -16.06
CA PRO A 263 18.32 4.92 -15.16
C PRO A 263 18.21 6.44 -15.24
N GLN A 264 17.56 6.97 -16.27
CA GLN A 264 17.26 8.39 -16.45
C GLN A 264 16.05 8.86 -15.63
N MET A 265 15.19 7.95 -15.14
CA MET A 265 14.03 8.31 -14.34
C MET A 265 14.48 8.69 -12.93
N SER A 266 13.81 9.69 -12.36
CA SER A 266 14.09 10.13 -10.99
C SER A 266 13.65 9.06 -10.00
N ILE A 267 14.44 8.83 -8.95
CA ILE A 267 14.05 7.98 -7.81
C ILE A 267 12.75 8.43 -7.12
N MET A 268 12.33 9.67 -7.36
CA MET A 268 11.09 10.23 -6.82
C MET A 268 9.88 10.01 -7.74
N THR A 269 10.03 9.31 -8.87
CA THR A 269 8.92 9.01 -9.78
C THR A 269 7.92 8.11 -9.07
N TYR A 270 6.65 8.53 -9.05
CA TYR A 270 5.54 7.79 -8.47
C TYR A 270 4.52 7.49 -9.59
N ASP A 271 4.49 6.25 -10.06
CA ASP A 271 3.68 5.85 -11.22
C ASP A 271 2.95 4.51 -11.02
N GLY A 272 3.00 3.95 -9.82
CA GLY A 272 2.44 2.64 -9.48
C GLY A 272 3.42 1.49 -9.65
N ALA A 273 4.69 1.76 -9.97
CA ALA A 273 5.70 0.73 -10.19
C ALA A 273 7.14 1.19 -9.83
N HIS A 274 7.57 2.38 -10.24
CA HIS A 274 8.95 2.84 -10.09
C HIS A 274 9.35 3.08 -8.63
N GLU A 275 8.42 3.57 -7.82
CA GLU A 275 8.62 3.79 -6.38
C GLU A 275 8.94 2.48 -5.65
N TYR A 276 8.34 1.35 -6.06
CA TYR A 276 8.62 0.04 -5.46
C TYR A 276 10.04 -0.44 -5.76
N GLY A 277 10.54 -0.19 -6.97
CA GLY A 277 11.93 -0.50 -7.35
C GLY A 277 12.95 0.44 -6.71
N SER A 278 12.54 1.68 -6.39
CA SER A 278 13.41 2.72 -5.83
C SER A 278 13.84 2.44 -4.38
N TYR A 279 13.31 1.40 -3.71
CA TYR A 279 13.71 0.98 -2.36
C TYR A 279 15.23 0.76 -2.22
N ILE A 280 15.92 0.41 -3.31
CA ILE A 280 17.38 0.27 -3.37
C ILE A 280 18.12 1.53 -2.90
N TRP A 281 17.50 2.71 -3.00
CA TRP A 281 18.05 3.95 -2.47
C TRP A 281 18.12 3.93 -0.95
N ASN A 282 17.06 3.50 -0.26
CA ASN A 282 17.08 3.32 1.19
C ASN A 282 18.01 2.18 1.61
N THR A 283 18.14 1.12 0.80
CA THR A 283 19.15 0.07 1.01
C THR A 283 20.56 0.65 0.93
N TYR A 284 20.85 1.47 -0.08
CA TYR A 284 22.13 2.18 -0.18
C TYR A 284 22.36 3.07 1.04
N LEU A 285 21.36 3.84 1.47
CA LEU A 285 21.49 4.69 2.64
C LEU A 285 21.80 3.88 3.91
N SER A 286 21.05 2.83 4.19
CA SER A 286 21.24 2.03 5.41
C SER A 286 22.61 1.34 5.45
N LEU A 287 23.11 0.87 4.29
CA LEU A 287 24.43 0.25 4.17
C LEU A 287 25.59 1.24 4.37
N ASN A 288 25.42 2.51 3.95
CA ASN A 288 26.51 3.49 3.98
C ASN A 288 26.47 4.42 5.20
N TYR A 289 25.29 4.67 5.76
CA TYR A 289 25.08 5.62 6.86
C TYR A 289 24.50 4.97 8.12
N GLY A 290 24.29 3.65 8.10
CA GLY A 290 23.86 2.84 9.24
C GLY A 290 22.35 2.64 9.30
N ASP A 291 21.94 1.64 10.10
CA ASP A 291 20.56 1.13 10.15
C ASP A 291 19.50 2.16 10.58
N THR A 292 19.92 3.24 11.24
CA THR A 292 19.02 4.27 11.76
C THR A 292 18.73 5.40 10.77
N VAL A 293 19.45 5.49 9.66
CA VAL A 293 19.38 6.66 8.76
C VAL A 293 17.97 6.91 8.22
N VAL A 294 17.24 5.86 7.84
CA VAL A 294 15.86 5.99 7.32
C VAL A 294 14.92 6.50 8.41
N ARG A 295 15.09 6.04 9.66
CA ARG A 295 14.34 6.57 10.80
C ARG A 295 14.63 8.04 11.07
N VAL A 296 15.89 8.45 10.97
CA VAL A 296 16.29 9.86 11.13
C VAL A 296 15.69 10.75 10.04
N ILE A 297 15.49 10.24 8.81
CA ILE A 297 14.78 10.99 7.76
C ILE A 297 13.34 11.26 8.20
N TRP A 298 12.61 10.23 8.64
CA TRP A 298 11.24 10.38 9.16
C TRP A 298 11.15 11.30 10.38
N GLU A 299 12.07 11.17 11.35
CA GLU A 299 12.10 12.05 12.54
C GLU A 299 12.35 13.54 12.20
N ARG A 300 12.98 13.83 11.04
CA ARG A 300 13.25 15.19 10.57
C ARG A 300 12.17 15.77 9.67
N ASN A 301 11.24 14.95 9.18
CA ASN A 301 10.12 15.34 8.32
C ASN A 301 8.76 15.16 9.01
N ARG A 302 8.72 15.24 10.34
CA ARG A 302 7.46 15.40 11.09
C ARG A 302 7.04 16.87 11.15
#